data_AF-A0A3S5K301-F1
#
_entry.id   AF-A0A3S5K301-F1
#
_cell.length_a   1.000
_cell.length_b   1.000
_cell.length_c   1.000
_cell.angle_alpha   90.00
_cell.angle_beta   90.00
_cell.angle_gamma   90.00
#
_symmetry.space_group_name_H-M   'P 1'
#
loop_
_entity.id
_entity.type
_entity.pdbx_description
1 polymer ?
#
loop_
_entity_poly.entity_id
_entity_poly.type
_entity_poly.pdbx_seq_one_letter_code
_entity_poly.pdbx_strand_id
1 'polypeptide(L)'
;MYKKITTITATVLLCLSGIAKAEEMNYWLPEDFKVYVGAEGSVVNWNAPGYEERVLPTVNKYQGSDGGYIACYSRNKEESIYSVGGDIYVMGQIRLQGKYIGRIFHPIGYEAQDISAAQEFKDLCNQTFPTAKGAGWAGGDTGGWFGI
;
A
#
# COMPACT_ATOMS: atom_id res chain seq x y z
N MET A 1 -51.06 -60.52 -16.16
CA MET A 1 -50.17 -60.70 -15.00
C MET A 1 -49.00 -59.74 -15.14
N TYR A 2 -48.91 -58.77 -14.23
CA TYR A 2 -47.85 -57.76 -14.18
C TYR A 2 -46.51 -58.38 -13.75
N LYS A 3 -45.41 -58.04 -14.44
CA LYS A 3 -44.05 -58.15 -13.90
C LYS A 3 -43.35 -56.81 -13.98
N LYS A 4 -43.00 -56.29 -12.81
CA LYS A 4 -42.21 -55.09 -12.54
C LYS A 4 -40.83 -55.19 -13.18
N ILE A 5 -40.37 -54.12 -13.82
CA ILE A 5 -38.95 -53.84 -14.12
C ILE A 5 -38.80 -52.32 -13.90
N THR A 6 -38.34 -51.91 -12.71
CA THR A 6 -36.95 -51.58 -12.36
C THR A 6 -36.45 -50.29 -13.04
N THR A 7 -36.29 -49.29 -12.17
CA THR A 7 -35.85 -47.90 -12.32
C THR A 7 -34.53 -47.71 -13.08
N ILE A 8 -34.45 -46.68 -13.92
CA ILE A 8 -33.23 -45.87 -14.08
C ILE A 8 -33.67 -44.39 -14.17
N THR A 9 -33.57 -43.68 -13.06
CA THR A 9 -33.64 -42.21 -13.03
C THR A 9 -32.30 -41.68 -13.50
N ALA A 10 -32.27 -41.05 -14.68
CA ALA A 10 -31.11 -40.30 -15.14
C ALA A 10 -31.02 -39.00 -14.33
N THR A 11 -30.15 -38.99 -13.32
CA THR A 11 -29.76 -37.76 -12.63
C THR A 11 -28.86 -36.96 -13.57
N VAL A 12 -29.42 -35.94 -14.21
CA VAL A 12 -28.63 -34.90 -14.88
C VAL A 12 -27.92 -34.11 -13.78
N LEU A 13 -26.62 -34.36 -13.63
CA LEU A 13 -25.74 -33.56 -12.77
C LEU A 13 -25.57 -32.20 -13.46
N LEU A 14 -26.34 -31.20 -13.05
CA LEU A 14 -26.00 -29.81 -13.32
C LEU A 14 -24.69 -29.51 -12.57
N CYS A 15 -23.57 -29.52 -13.28
CA CYS A 15 -22.39 -28.78 -12.86
C CYS A 15 -22.76 -27.30 -12.87
N LEU A 16 -23.23 -26.79 -11.73
CA LEU A 16 -23.16 -25.36 -11.44
C LEU A 16 -21.68 -25.03 -11.44
N SER A 17 -21.23 -24.42 -12.54
CA SER A 17 -19.97 -23.71 -12.62
C SER A 17 -19.94 -22.69 -11.49
N GLY A 18 -19.29 -23.05 -10.39
CA GLY A 18 -18.79 -22.09 -9.43
C GLY A 18 -17.76 -21.25 -10.18
N ILE A 19 -18.21 -20.18 -10.84
CA ILE A 19 -17.32 -19.08 -11.16
C ILE A 19 -17.01 -18.47 -9.80
N ALA A 20 -15.91 -18.94 -9.19
CA ALA A 20 -15.28 -18.19 -8.13
C ALA A 20 -15.06 -16.79 -8.69
N LYS A 21 -15.75 -15.78 -8.14
CA LYS A 21 -15.32 -14.40 -8.33
C LYS A 21 -13.85 -14.37 -7.94
N ALA A 22 -12.98 -13.97 -8.87
CA ALA A 22 -11.66 -13.52 -8.49
C ALA A 22 -11.87 -12.46 -7.41
N GLU A 23 -11.37 -12.72 -6.20
CA GLU A 23 -11.30 -11.70 -5.16
C GLU A 23 -10.53 -10.53 -5.78
N GLU A 24 -11.17 -9.38 -5.95
CA GLU A 24 -10.43 -8.15 -6.17
C GLU A 24 -9.53 -8.00 -4.94
N MET A 25 -8.24 -8.26 -5.11
CA MET A 25 -7.21 -8.03 -4.10
C MET A 25 -7.06 -6.51 -3.91
N ASN A 26 -8.07 -5.86 -3.33
CA ASN A 26 -8.00 -4.47 -2.88
C ASN A 26 -7.18 -4.43 -1.58
N TYR A 27 -5.88 -4.68 -1.69
CA TYR A 27 -4.95 -4.60 -0.57
C TYR A 27 -4.37 -3.19 -0.49
N TRP A 28 -5.14 -2.26 0.07
CA TRP A 28 -4.50 -1.15 0.75
C TRP A 28 -3.83 -1.68 2.03
N LEU A 29 -2.71 -1.09 2.37
CA LEU A 29 -1.93 -1.42 3.55
C LEU A 29 -2.72 -1.05 4.82
N PRO A 30 -2.60 -1.85 5.90
CA PRO A 30 -3.26 -1.57 7.17
C PRO A 30 -2.71 -0.28 7.79
N GLU A 31 -3.49 0.39 8.64
CA GLU A 31 -3.07 1.66 9.25
C GLU A 31 -1.85 1.51 10.17
N ASP A 32 -1.68 0.32 10.75
CA ASP A 32 -0.56 -0.11 11.59
C ASP A 32 0.50 -0.91 10.80
N PHE A 33 0.69 -0.60 9.51
CA PHE A 33 1.61 -1.31 8.62
C PHE A 33 3.01 -1.44 9.22
N LYS A 34 3.43 -2.70 9.43
CA LYS A 34 4.72 -3.03 10.01
C LYS A 34 5.83 -2.96 8.98
N VAL A 35 6.90 -2.29 9.36
CA VAL A 35 8.16 -2.28 8.63
C VAL A 35 9.28 -2.73 9.54
N TYR A 36 10.33 -3.28 8.96
CA TYR A 36 11.49 -3.79 9.65
C TYR A 36 12.70 -3.02 9.12
N VAL A 37 13.46 -2.41 10.01
CA VAL A 37 14.55 -1.48 9.69
C VAL A 37 15.90 -2.09 10.09
N GLY A 38 16.80 -2.21 9.12
CA GLY A 38 18.16 -2.70 9.34
C GLY A 38 19.10 -1.59 9.82
N ALA A 39 20.23 -1.97 10.41
CA ALA A 39 21.23 -1.03 10.95
C ALA A 39 21.78 -0.05 9.89
N GLU A 40 21.88 -0.50 8.63
CA GLU A 40 22.37 0.29 7.50
C GLU A 40 21.25 1.05 6.75
N GLY A 41 20.04 1.10 7.32
CA GLY A 41 18.91 1.83 6.73
C GLY A 41 18.13 1.06 5.66
N SER A 42 18.40 -0.23 5.45
CA SER A 42 17.53 -1.10 4.65
C SER A 42 16.16 -1.25 5.33
N VAL A 43 15.08 -1.28 4.54
CA VAL A 43 13.72 -1.44 5.06
C VAL A 43 12.97 -2.52 4.28
N VAL A 44 12.27 -3.38 5.00
CA VAL A 44 11.44 -4.46 4.44
C VAL A 44 10.09 -4.54 5.16
N ASN A 45 9.11 -5.22 4.56
CA ASN A 45 7.76 -5.42 5.11
C ASN A 45 7.54 -6.84 5.66
N TRP A 46 8.61 -7.55 6.02
CA TRP A 46 8.57 -8.89 6.62
C TRP A 46 9.58 -8.98 7.76
N ASN A 47 9.32 -9.85 8.74
CA ASN A 47 10.15 -9.99 9.93
C ASN A 47 11.52 -10.59 9.59
N ALA A 48 12.50 -9.72 9.36
CA ALA A 48 13.87 -10.08 9.01
C ALA A 48 14.76 -10.21 10.25
N PRO A 49 15.54 -11.30 10.39
CA PRO A 49 16.48 -11.45 11.49
C PRO A 49 17.46 -10.27 11.59
N GLY A 50 17.55 -9.67 12.79
CA GLY A 50 18.43 -8.53 13.05
C GLY A 50 17.86 -7.16 12.66
N TYR A 51 16.61 -7.09 12.20
CA TYR A 51 15.93 -5.84 11.91
C TYR A 51 15.04 -5.42 13.09
N GLU A 52 14.91 -4.11 13.28
CA GLU A 52 14.02 -3.52 14.28
C GLU A 52 12.61 -3.38 13.71
N GLU A 53 11.60 -3.94 14.39
CA GLU A 53 10.20 -3.73 14.03
C GLU A 53 9.76 -2.30 14.37
N ARG A 54 9.13 -1.63 13.41
CA ARG A 54 8.50 -0.32 13.57
C ARG A 54 7.12 -0.31 12.90
N VAL A 55 6.25 0.57 13.37
CA VAL A 55 4.97 0.84 12.72
C VAL A 55 5.16 2.05 11.80
N LEU A 56 4.81 1.90 10.53
CA LEU A 56 4.76 3.00 9.56
C LEU A 56 3.32 3.58 9.55
N PRO A 57 3.10 4.79 10.11
CA PRO A 57 1.79 5.42 10.09
C PRO A 57 1.24 5.50 8.67
N THR A 58 0.10 4.84 8.44
CA THR A 58 -0.49 4.67 7.11
C THR A 58 -1.90 5.24 7.11
N VAL A 59 -2.14 6.27 6.29
CA VAL A 59 -3.44 6.96 6.21
C VAL A 59 -4.12 6.66 4.88
N ASN A 60 -5.23 5.94 4.91
CA ASN A 60 -5.95 5.52 3.70
C ASN A 60 -7.04 6.54 3.29
N LYS A 61 -6.65 7.67 2.68
CA LYS A 61 -7.61 8.71 2.23
C LYS A 61 -8.43 8.31 1.00
N TYR A 62 -7.99 7.31 0.26
CA TYR A 62 -8.67 6.79 -0.92
C TYR A 62 -8.85 5.28 -0.82
N GLN A 63 -10.03 4.76 -1.19
CA GLN A 63 -10.39 3.34 -1.09
C GLN A 63 -10.78 2.71 -2.44
N GLY A 64 -10.67 3.45 -3.55
CA GLY A 64 -10.84 2.87 -4.89
C GLY A 64 -9.65 1.99 -5.30
N SER A 65 -9.85 1.15 -6.31
CA SER A 65 -8.84 0.19 -6.80
C SER A 65 -7.66 0.86 -7.51
N ASP A 66 -7.87 2.05 -8.07
CA ASP A 66 -6.86 2.94 -8.67
C ASP A 66 -6.20 3.83 -7.60
N GLY A 67 -5.64 3.21 -6.56
CA GLY A 67 -4.95 3.95 -5.52
C GLY A 67 -3.59 3.36 -5.15
N GLY A 68 -2.73 4.22 -4.63
CA GLY A 68 -1.38 3.88 -4.19
C GLY A 68 -0.86 4.92 -3.21
N TYR A 69 0.41 4.82 -2.84
CA TYR A 69 0.94 5.51 -1.67
C TYR A 69 1.97 6.57 -2.06
N ILE A 70 1.83 7.75 -1.47
CA ILE A 70 2.96 8.65 -1.29
C ILE A 70 3.58 8.41 0.09
N ALA A 71 4.90 8.50 0.18
CA ALA A 71 5.60 8.62 1.45
C ALA A 71 5.78 10.10 1.79
N CYS A 72 5.64 10.43 3.07
CA CYS A 72 5.93 11.76 3.59
C CYS A 72 7.29 11.77 4.27
N TYR A 73 8.15 12.67 3.81
CA TYR A 73 9.51 12.84 4.28
C TYR A 73 9.68 14.15 5.04
N SER A 74 10.67 14.22 5.92
CA SER A 74 11.16 15.48 6.49
C SER A 74 12.64 15.36 6.86
N ARG A 75 13.29 16.50 7.10
CA ARG A 75 14.63 16.59 7.70
C ARG A 75 14.61 16.47 9.22
N ASN A 76 13.42 16.42 9.85
CA ASN A 76 13.29 16.21 11.28
C ASN A 76 13.51 14.72 11.63
N LYS A 77 14.56 14.41 12.39
CA LYS A 77 14.84 13.04 12.85
C LYS A 77 13.93 12.59 13.98
N GLU A 78 13.54 13.51 14.85
CA GLU A 78 12.74 13.22 16.04
C GLU A 78 11.40 12.58 15.65
N GLU A 79 11.05 11.47 16.31
CA GLU A 79 9.83 10.67 16.06
C GLU A 79 9.65 10.14 14.62
N SER A 80 10.68 10.24 13.78
CA SER A 80 10.65 9.64 12.44
C SER A 80 10.72 8.11 12.48
N ILE A 81 10.16 7.45 11.46
CA ILE A 81 10.05 5.99 11.41
C ILE A 81 11.34 5.35 10.94
N TYR A 82 11.99 5.86 9.90
CA TYR A 82 13.31 5.40 9.46
C TYR A 82 13.96 6.44 8.54
N SER A 83 15.26 6.28 8.30
CA SER A 83 16.00 7.11 7.34
C SER A 83 16.11 6.41 5.99
N VAL A 84 16.04 7.19 4.92
CA VAL A 84 16.40 6.75 3.54
C VAL A 84 17.79 7.26 3.14
N GLY A 85 18.59 7.70 4.12
CA GLY A 85 19.91 8.27 3.90
C GLY A 85 19.90 9.78 3.65
N GLY A 86 21.09 10.36 3.72
CA GLY A 86 21.33 11.78 3.41
C GLY A 86 20.48 12.75 4.21
N ASP A 87 20.25 12.51 5.51
CA ASP A 87 19.39 13.29 6.42
C ASP A 87 17.92 13.39 6.01
N ILE A 88 17.39 12.38 5.31
CA ILE A 88 15.98 12.28 4.96
C ILE A 88 15.34 11.16 5.80
N TYR A 89 14.21 11.47 6.40
CA TYR A 89 13.48 10.57 7.27
C TYR A 89 12.02 10.43 6.83
N VAL A 90 11.48 9.23 6.95
CA VAL A 90 10.08 8.92 6.65
C VAL A 90 9.22 9.17 7.90
N MET A 91 8.16 9.95 7.71
CA MET A 91 7.17 10.30 8.74
C MET A 91 5.98 9.34 8.73
N GLY A 92 5.63 8.83 7.54
CA GLY A 92 4.44 8.03 7.30
C GLY A 92 4.13 7.94 5.81
N GLN A 93 3.00 7.33 5.47
CA GLN A 93 2.52 7.23 4.10
C GLN A 93 1.01 7.48 3.99
N ILE A 94 0.57 7.96 2.84
CA ILE A 94 -0.81 8.35 2.57
C ILE A 94 -1.27 7.71 1.27
N ARG A 95 -2.41 7.00 1.31
CA ARG A 95 -3.04 6.45 0.12
C ARG A 95 -3.87 7.51 -0.60
N LEU A 96 -3.64 7.68 -1.89
CA LEU A 96 -4.37 8.60 -2.75
C LEU A 96 -4.83 7.89 -4.03
N GLN A 97 -5.72 8.54 -4.79
CA GLN A 97 -6.09 8.10 -6.13
C GLN A 97 -4.96 8.39 -7.12
N GLY A 98 -4.70 7.45 -8.03
CA GLY A 98 -3.64 7.57 -9.02
C GLY A 98 -3.18 6.20 -9.54
N LYS A 99 -1.93 6.12 -10.00
CA LYS A 99 -1.36 4.87 -10.50
C LYS A 99 0.13 4.80 -10.28
N TYR A 100 0.64 3.58 -10.14
CA TYR A 100 2.07 3.34 -10.23
C TYR A 100 2.54 3.35 -11.69
N ILE A 101 3.68 3.99 -11.95
CA ILE A 101 4.43 3.89 -13.21
C ILE A 101 5.80 3.32 -12.82
N GLY A 102 6.01 2.04 -13.10
CA GLY A 102 7.07 1.28 -12.42
C GLY A 102 6.84 1.29 -10.91
N ARG A 103 7.89 1.57 -10.13
CA ARG A 103 7.82 1.63 -8.66
C ARG A 103 7.29 2.95 -8.10
N ILE A 104 7.12 3.97 -8.95
CA ILE A 104 6.77 5.32 -8.51
C ILE A 104 5.27 5.52 -8.61
N PHE A 105 4.63 5.84 -7.48
CA PHE A 105 3.24 6.25 -7.45
C PHE A 105 3.08 7.68 -7.96
N HIS A 106 2.17 7.86 -8.89
CA HIS A 106 1.75 9.16 -9.41
C HIS A 106 0.30 9.41 -8.99
N PRO A 107 0.06 10.38 -8.08
CA PRO A 107 -1.28 10.88 -7.82
C PRO A 107 -1.93 11.37 -9.12
N ILE A 108 -3.26 11.28 -9.21
CA ILE A 108 -4.00 11.75 -10.38
C ILE A 108 -3.67 13.22 -10.70
N GLY A 109 -3.34 13.50 -11.96
CA GLY A 109 -2.94 14.85 -12.40
C GLY A 109 -1.45 15.19 -12.20
N TYR A 110 -0.68 14.30 -11.57
CA TYR A 110 0.76 14.43 -11.31
C TYR A 110 1.60 13.36 -12.03
N GLU A 111 1.07 12.78 -13.10
CA GLU A 111 1.80 11.85 -13.93
C GLU A 111 3.10 12.49 -14.46
N ALA A 112 4.22 11.80 -14.27
CA ALA A 112 5.57 12.27 -14.64
C ALA A 112 6.03 13.59 -13.99
N GLN A 113 5.32 14.10 -12.98
CA GLN A 113 5.70 15.30 -12.24
C GLN A 113 6.40 14.94 -10.93
N ASP A 114 7.30 15.82 -10.50
CA ASP A 114 7.91 15.75 -9.18
C ASP A 114 6.96 16.30 -8.11
N ILE A 115 6.37 15.40 -7.33
CA ILE A 115 5.45 15.74 -6.25
C ILE A 115 6.16 16.29 -5.00
N SER A 116 7.49 16.20 -4.92
CA SER A 116 8.25 16.72 -3.76
C SER A 116 8.26 18.24 -3.69
N ALA A 117 8.12 18.91 -4.84
CA ALA A 117 8.07 20.36 -4.93
C ALA A 117 6.66 20.93 -4.73
N ALA A 118 5.62 20.16 -5.03
CA ALA A 118 4.23 20.60 -5.06
C ALA A 118 3.67 20.96 -3.68
N GLN A 119 3.08 22.14 -3.56
CA GLN A 119 2.69 22.71 -2.26
C GLN A 119 1.57 21.91 -1.60
N GLU A 120 0.57 21.45 -2.35
CA GLU A 120 -0.53 20.65 -1.78
C GLU A 120 -0.07 19.35 -1.12
N PHE A 121 0.99 18.71 -1.61
CA PHE A 121 1.53 17.51 -0.98
C PHE A 121 2.42 17.82 0.23
N LYS A 122 3.12 18.96 0.23
CA LYS A 122 3.80 19.46 1.44
C LYS A 122 2.79 19.76 2.54
N ASP A 123 1.73 20.47 2.21
CA ASP A 123 0.64 20.79 3.14
C ASP A 123 -0.03 19.52 3.65
N LEU A 124 -0.35 18.57 2.76
CA LEU A 124 -0.92 17.28 3.11
C LEU A 124 -0.02 16.50 4.09
N CYS A 125 1.28 16.42 3.83
CA CYS A 125 2.22 15.74 4.71
C CYS A 125 2.34 16.43 6.07
N ASN A 126 2.41 17.75 6.12
CA ASN A 126 2.50 18.51 7.37
C ASN A 126 1.21 18.42 8.21
N GLN A 127 0.05 18.42 7.57
CA GLN A 127 -1.25 18.27 8.25
C GLN A 127 -1.44 16.85 8.78
N THR A 128 -0.98 15.84 8.03
CA THR A 128 -1.18 14.44 8.39
C THR A 128 -0.15 13.96 9.43
N PHE A 129 1.09 14.44 9.34
CA PHE A 129 2.19 14.04 10.21
C PHE A 129 2.84 15.28 10.85
N PRO A 130 2.32 15.74 12.01
CA PRO A 130 2.87 16.90 12.72
C PRO A 130 4.36 16.78 13.06
N THR A 131 4.86 15.55 13.20
CA THR A 131 6.27 15.21 13.36
C THR A 131 7.17 15.77 12.24
N ALA A 132 6.61 16.09 11.06
CA ALA A 132 7.36 16.76 10.00
C ALA A 132 7.76 18.22 10.33
N LYS A 133 7.16 18.82 11.38
CA LYS A 133 7.42 20.18 11.88
C LYS A 133 7.31 21.29 10.81
N GLY A 134 6.32 21.18 9.93
CA GLY A 134 6.10 22.15 8.86
C GLY A 134 7.09 22.04 7.68
N ALA A 135 8.03 21.09 7.72
CA ALA A 135 9.05 20.88 6.70
C ALA A 135 8.85 19.54 5.93
N GLY A 136 7.61 19.05 5.88
CA GLY A 136 7.24 17.82 5.17
C GLY A 136 7.15 17.99 3.66
N TRP A 137 7.51 16.94 2.91
CA TRP A 137 7.28 16.81 1.47
C TRP A 137 6.93 15.36 1.09
N ALA A 138 6.38 15.16 -0.10
CA ALA A 138 5.98 13.84 -0.57
C ALA A 138 6.93 13.26 -1.62
N GLY A 139 6.91 11.93 -1.78
CA GLY A 139 7.49 11.25 -2.93
C GLY A 139 6.83 9.89 -3.17
N GLY A 140 6.87 9.44 -4.41
CA GLY A 140 6.11 8.27 -4.88
C GLY A 140 6.83 6.94 -4.84
N ASP A 141 8.11 6.87 -4.44
CA ASP A 141 8.88 5.60 -4.44
C ASP A 141 8.44 4.65 -3.31
N THR A 142 7.28 4.03 -3.50
CA THR A 142 6.58 3.18 -2.52
C THR A 142 6.11 1.84 -3.11
N GLY A 143 6.28 1.64 -4.42
CA GLY A 143 5.89 0.41 -5.11
C GLY A 143 6.63 -0.84 -4.60
N GLY A 144 7.78 -0.65 -3.93
CA GLY A 144 8.56 -1.72 -3.33
C GLY A 144 7.78 -2.59 -2.33
N TRP A 145 6.75 -2.05 -1.67
CA TRP A 145 5.88 -2.82 -0.78
C TRP A 145 5.06 -3.89 -1.52
N PHE A 146 4.85 -3.71 -2.82
CA PHE A 146 4.01 -4.56 -3.66
C PHE A 146 4.81 -5.38 -4.68
N GLY A 147 6.14 -5.25 -4.69
CA GLY A 147 7.01 -5.97 -5.63
C GLY A 147 6.82 -5.57 -7.09
N ILE A 148 6.43 -4.31 -7.35
CA ILE A 148 6.19 -3.73 -8.68
C ILE A 148 7.28 -2.75 -9.13
#